data_AF-A0A2W6WQ87-F1
#
_entry.id   AF-A0A2W6WQ87-F1
#
_cell.length_a   1.000
_cell.length_b   1.000
_cell.length_c   1.000
_cell.angle_alpha   90.00
_cell.angle_beta   90.00
_cell.angle_gamma   90.00
#
_symmetry.space_group_name_H-M   'P 1'
#
loop_
_entity.id
_entity.type
_entity.pdbx_description
1 polymer ?
#
loop_
_entity_poly.entity_id
_entity_poly.type
_entity_poly.pdbx_seq_one_letter_code
_entity_poly.pdbx_strand_id
1 'polypeptide(L)'
;MMTDRRAFLTAALVAPVAIATPAIAQTFSCGLDPVDRYYAATDAVNANRMEEDDYIQVIHELDDWEPPTQRDFIRKFIAQYEEGGVPTDADRRIMIEQGRKLIA
;
A
#
# COMPACT_ATOMS: atom_id res chain seq x y z
N MET A 1 1.80 75.56 -13.99
CA MET A 1 3.21 75.47 -14.40
C MET A 1 3.72 74.09 -14.02
N MET A 2 4.34 73.42 -14.99
CA MET A 2 5.19 72.23 -14.91
C MET A 2 4.60 70.85 -14.61
N THR A 3 4.56 70.10 -15.70
CA THR A 3 4.45 68.66 -15.92
C THR A 3 5.66 67.89 -15.36
N ASP A 4 5.41 66.63 -15.00
CA ASP A 4 6.16 65.43 -15.41
C ASP A 4 7.40 64.93 -14.62
N ARG A 5 7.35 63.61 -14.29
CA ARG A 5 8.37 62.54 -14.51
C ARG A 5 8.85 61.70 -13.31
N ARG A 6 8.44 60.41 -13.36
CA ARG A 6 9.17 59.15 -13.00
C ARG A 6 9.36 58.89 -11.49
N ALA A 7 9.14 57.71 -10.91
CA ALA A 7 9.20 56.32 -11.38
C ALA A 7 8.22 55.45 -10.55
N PHE A 8 7.39 54.58 -11.16
CA PHE A 8 7.65 53.15 -11.39
C PHE A 8 8.32 52.40 -10.23
N LEU A 9 7.55 51.55 -9.54
CA LEU A 9 7.97 50.21 -9.16
C LEU A 9 6.74 49.30 -8.96
N THR A 10 6.65 48.36 -9.89
CA THR A 10 5.77 47.21 -9.99
C THR A 10 6.08 46.18 -8.91
N ALA A 11 5.05 45.56 -8.34
CA ALA A 11 5.11 44.15 -7.92
C ALA A 11 3.68 43.60 -7.78
N ALA A 12 3.21 42.99 -8.87
CA ALA A 12 2.11 42.04 -8.82
C ALA A 12 2.64 40.73 -8.22
N LEU A 13 1.89 40.11 -7.31
CA LEU A 13 2.06 38.70 -7.00
C LEU A 13 0.67 38.07 -6.81
N VAL A 14 0.13 37.64 -7.95
CA VAL A 14 -0.87 36.60 -8.04
C VAL A 14 -0.18 35.32 -7.56
N ALA A 15 -0.61 34.77 -6.42
CA ALA A 15 -0.25 33.41 -6.04
C ALA A 15 -1.50 32.51 -6.19
N PRO A 16 -1.34 31.29 -6.73
CA PRO A 16 -2.46 30.48 -7.22
C PRO A 16 -3.22 29.87 -6.05
N VAL A 17 -4.54 29.84 -6.15
CA VAL A 17 -5.38 28.92 -5.37
C VAL A 17 -5.05 27.51 -5.87
N ALA A 18 -4.06 26.88 -5.23
CA ALA A 18 -3.80 25.48 -5.43
C ALA A 18 -5.04 24.71 -4.95
N ILE A 19 -5.72 24.08 -5.90
CA ILE A 19 -6.75 23.07 -5.67
C ILE A 19 -6.06 21.95 -4.90
N ALA A 20 -6.20 21.94 -3.57
CA ALA A 20 -5.90 20.77 -2.78
C ALA A 20 -7.00 19.75 -3.09
N THR A 21 -6.76 18.88 -4.05
CA THR A 21 -7.40 17.56 -4.06
C THR A 21 -7.23 16.98 -2.66
N PRO A 22 -8.25 16.36 -2.05
CA PRO A 22 -7.99 15.55 -0.87
C PRO A 22 -7.02 14.47 -1.35
N ALA A 23 -5.76 14.62 -0.94
CA ALA A 23 -4.83 13.51 -0.93
C ALA A 23 -5.60 12.40 -0.22
N ILE A 24 -5.88 11.33 -0.95
CA ILE A 24 -6.23 10.06 -0.38
C ILE A 24 -5.01 9.73 0.48
N ALA A 25 -5.04 10.20 1.72
CA ALA A 25 -4.18 9.71 2.76
C ALA A 25 -4.61 8.25 2.85
N GLN A 26 -3.88 7.41 2.12
CA GLN A 26 -3.62 6.05 2.52
C GLN A 26 -3.33 6.15 4.00
N THR A 27 -4.35 5.82 4.78
CA THR A 27 -4.18 5.32 6.13
C THR A 27 -3.12 4.24 5.99
N PHE A 28 -1.86 4.62 6.21
CA PHE A 28 -0.86 3.73 6.77
C PHE A 28 -1.50 3.27 8.07
N SER A 29 -2.30 2.22 7.95
CA SER A 29 -2.89 1.54 9.07
C SER A 29 -1.71 1.20 9.95
N CYS A 30 -1.73 1.68 11.18
CA CYS A 30 -0.79 1.26 12.23
C CYS A 30 -1.11 -0.19 12.65
N GLY A 31 -1.39 -1.05 11.66
CA GLY A 31 -1.52 -2.49 11.75
C GLY A 31 -0.19 -3.11 11.38
N LEU A 32 0.12 -4.27 11.98
CA LEU A 32 1.27 -5.04 11.56
C LEU A 32 1.22 -5.29 10.04
N ASP A 33 2.40 -5.21 9.41
CA ASP A 33 2.61 -5.62 8.03
C ASP A 33 2.00 -7.02 7.81
N PRO A 34 1.12 -7.23 6.80
CA PRO A 34 0.40 -8.49 6.63
C PRO A 34 1.31 -9.70 6.45
N VAL A 35 2.50 -9.52 5.86
CA VAL A 35 3.48 -10.60 5.69
C VAL A 35 4.11 -10.95 7.03
N ASP A 36 4.51 -9.95 7.81
CA ASP A 36 5.08 -10.18 9.14
C ASP A 36 4.05 -10.81 10.09
N ARG A 37 2.78 -10.39 9.97
CA ARG A 37 1.66 -10.99 10.72
C ARG A 37 1.42 -12.43 10.32
N TYR A 38 1.51 -12.77 9.03
CA TYR A 38 1.41 -14.13 8.55
C TYR A 38 2.49 -15.02 9.18
N TYR A 39 3.77 -14.66 9.09
CA TYR A 39 4.84 -15.46 9.67
C TYR A 39 4.71 -15.61 11.20
N ALA A 40 4.35 -14.53 11.91
CA ALA A 40 4.09 -14.61 13.34
C ALA A 40 2.92 -15.53 13.70
N ALA A 41 1.87 -15.56 12.87
CA ALA A 41 0.72 -16.44 13.03
C ALA A 41 1.09 -17.90 12.72
N THR A 42 1.88 -18.15 11.68
CA THR A 42 2.44 -19.48 11.36
C THR A 42 3.27 -20.02 12.52
N ASP A 43 4.15 -19.19 13.11
CA ASP A 43 4.91 -19.55 14.32
C ASP A 43 4.03 -19.80 15.54
N ALA A 44 2.91 -19.08 15.65
CA ALA A 44 1.98 -19.22 16.77
C ALA A 44 1.16 -20.52 16.63
N VAL A 45 0.61 -20.82 15.45
CA VAL A 45 -0.17 -22.04 15.22
C VAL A 45 0.70 -23.29 15.33
N ASN A 46 1.92 -23.26 14.78
CA ASN A 46 2.90 -24.37 14.92
C ASN A 46 3.31 -24.62 16.38
N ALA A 47 3.27 -23.58 17.21
CA ALA A 47 3.54 -23.67 18.65
C ALA A 47 2.29 -23.95 19.50
N ASN A 48 1.12 -24.20 18.90
CA ASN A 48 -0.18 -24.35 19.58
C ASN A 48 -0.54 -23.14 20.47
N ARG A 49 -0.18 -21.94 20.04
CA ARG A 49 -0.46 -20.66 20.73
C ARG A 49 -1.54 -19.82 20.03
N MET A 50 -2.11 -20.33 18.95
CA MET A 50 -3.13 -19.68 18.14
C MET A 50 -4.10 -20.74 17.66
N GLU A 51 -5.39 -20.40 17.67
CA GLU A 51 -6.46 -21.25 17.16
C GLU A 51 -6.44 -21.26 15.62
N GLU A 52 -6.91 -22.36 15.02
CA GLU A 52 -6.91 -22.54 13.57
C GLU A 52 -7.75 -21.46 12.85
N ASP A 53 -8.91 -21.11 13.41
CA ASP A 53 -9.80 -20.08 12.84
C ASP A 53 -9.14 -18.69 12.80
N ASP A 54 -8.36 -18.35 13.85
CA ASP A 54 -7.60 -17.09 13.89
C ASP A 54 -6.47 -17.09 12.85
N TYR A 55 -5.85 -18.26 12.61
CA TYR A 55 -4.83 -18.42 11.58
C TYR A 55 -5.41 -18.27 10.17
N ILE A 56 -6.59 -18.86 9.91
CA ILE A 56 -7.31 -18.69 8.64
C ILE A 56 -7.62 -17.22 8.38
N GLN A 57 -8.01 -16.46 9.40
CA GLN A 57 -8.24 -15.02 9.25
C GLN A 57 -6.98 -14.27 8.83
N VAL A 58 -5.80 -14.64 9.36
CA VAL A 58 -4.52 -14.04 8.95
C VAL A 58 -4.16 -14.38 7.50
N ILE A 59 -4.47 -15.60 7.05
CA ILE A 59 -4.29 -15.99 5.63
C ILE A 59 -5.16 -15.10 4.74
N HIS A 60 -6.44 -14.92 5.07
CA HIS A 60 -7.33 -14.04 4.31
C HIS A 60 -6.84 -12.59 4.28
N GLU A 61 -6.32 -12.07 5.39
CA GLU A 61 -5.73 -10.73 5.43
C GLU A 61 -4.52 -10.60 4.47
N LEU A 62 -3.66 -11.64 4.40
CA LEU A 62 -2.54 -11.67 3.46
C LEU A 62 -3.04 -11.74 2.01
N ASP A 63 -4.04 -12.58 1.73
CA ASP A 63 -4.60 -12.79 0.40
C ASP A 63 -5.26 -11.53 -0.16
N ASP A 64 -6.03 -10.81 0.66
CA ASP A 64 -6.74 -9.60 0.30
C ASP A 64 -5.83 -8.36 0.18
N TRP A 65 -4.63 -8.42 0.78
CA TRP A 65 -3.70 -7.29 0.76
C TRP A 65 -3.16 -7.02 -0.65
N GLU A 66 -3.28 -5.77 -1.12
CA GLU A 66 -2.68 -5.33 -2.39
C GLU A 66 -1.28 -4.72 -2.12
N PRO A 67 -0.19 -5.37 -2.58
CA PRO A 67 1.15 -4.92 -2.29
C PRO A 67 1.46 -3.61 -3.05
N PRO A 68 1.91 -2.55 -2.36
CA PRO A 68 2.12 -1.24 -2.98
C PRO A 68 3.42 -1.15 -3.78
N THR A 69 4.35 -2.09 -3.59
CA THR A 69 5.66 -2.10 -4.25
C THR A 69 6.01 -3.48 -4.79
N GLN A 70 6.94 -3.54 -5.74
CA GLN A 70 7.49 -4.81 -6.24
C GLN A 70 8.12 -5.65 -5.12
N ARG A 71 8.78 -5.00 -4.15
CA ARG A 71 9.33 -5.68 -2.98
C ARG A 71 8.24 -6.36 -2.17
N ASP A 72 7.15 -5.64 -1.89
CA ASP A 72 6.03 -6.15 -1.10
C ASP A 72 5.27 -7.26 -1.83
N PHE A 73 5.17 -7.16 -3.14
CA PHE A 73 4.62 -8.22 -3.97
C PHE A 73 5.43 -9.51 -3.87
N ILE A 74 6.76 -9.41 -3.95
CA ILE A 74 7.65 -10.56 -3.79
C ILE A 74 7.50 -11.16 -2.38
N ARG A 75 7.41 -10.33 -1.34
CA ARG A 75 7.20 -10.79 0.05
C ARG A 75 5.89 -11.57 0.19
N LYS A 76 4.79 -11.04 -0.35
CA LYS A 76 3.48 -11.73 -0.38
C LYS A 76 3.55 -13.05 -1.15
N PHE A 77 4.17 -13.03 -2.33
CA PHE A 77 4.32 -14.22 -3.16
C PHE A 77 5.10 -15.33 -2.43
N ILE A 78 6.21 -14.99 -1.77
CA ILE A 78 6.96 -15.97 -0.99
C ILE A 78 6.08 -16.51 0.14
N ALA A 79 5.46 -15.65 0.94
CA ALA A 79 4.63 -16.06 2.07
C ALA A 79 3.50 -17.05 1.67
N GLN A 80 2.82 -16.80 0.55
CA GLN A 80 1.73 -17.67 0.08
C GLN A 80 2.20 -19.03 -0.48
N TYR A 81 3.38 -19.09 -1.10
CA TYR A 81 3.79 -20.24 -1.91
C TYR A 81 4.96 -21.05 -1.32
N GLU A 82 5.70 -20.52 -0.36
CA GLU A 82 6.89 -21.17 0.23
C GLU A 82 6.53 -22.42 1.04
N GLU A 83 5.49 -22.35 1.86
CA GLU A 83 5.08 -23.43 2.77
C GLU A 83 4.11 -24.45 2.12
N GLY A 84 4.12 -24.54 0.78
CA GLY A 84 3.29 -25.50 0.04
C GLY A 84 1.82 -25.11 -0.09
N GLY A 85 1.48 -23.84 0.18
CA GLY A 85 0.17 -23.29 -0.11
C GLY A 85 -0.20 -23.49 -1.58
N VAL A 86 -1.39 -24.07 -1.82
CA VAL A 86 -1.96 -24.19 -3.17
C VAL A 86 -3.11 -23.20 -3.27
N PRO A 87 -2.84 -21.93 -3.64
CA PRO A 87 -3.89 -20.94 -3.78
C PRO A 87 -4.90 -21.36 -4.84
N THR A 88 -6.14 -20.93 -4.65
CA THR A 88 -7.21 -21.23 -5.60
C THR A 88 -6.94 -20.56 -6.95
N ASP A 89 -7.65 -20.99 -7.99
CA ASP A 89 -7.58 -20.34 -9.31
C ASP A 89 -8.03 -18.87 -9.27
N ALA A 90 -8.84 -18.48 -8.28
CA ALA A 90 -9.22 -17.09 -8.08
C ALA A 90 -8.03 -16.28 -7.52
N ASP A 91 -7.43 -16.75 -6.44
CA ASP A 91 -6.31 -16.06 -5.76
C ASP A 91 -5.09 -15.96 -6.67
N ARG A 92 -4.83 -17.01 -7.45
CA ARG A 92 -3.76 -17.00 -8.47
C ARG A 92 -3.99 -15.93 -9.53
N ARG A 93 -5.23 -15.73 -9.99
CA ARG A 93 -5.56 -14.68 -10.97
C ARG A 93 -5.37 -13.29 -10.36
N ILE A 94 -5.76 -13.10 -9.11
CA ILE A 94 -5.53 -11.85 -8.37
C ILE A 94 -4.02 -11.57 -8.27
N MET A 95 -3.22 -12.56 -7.87
CA MET A 95 -1.77 -12.43 -7.79
C MET A 95 -1.13 -12.02 -9.13
N ILE A 96 -1.57 -12.65 -10.24
CA ILE A 96 -1.09 -12.30 -11.58
C ILE A 96 -1.48 -10.85 -11.94
N GLU A 97 -2.69 -10.42 -11.60
CA GLU A 97 -3.13 -9.05 -11.86
C GLU A 97 -2.31 -8.03 -11.07
N GLN A 98 -2.10 -8.28 -9.77
CA GLN A 98 -1.26 -7.44 -8.90
C GLN A 98 0.17 -7.33 -9.46
N GLY A 99 0.75 -8.46 -9.90
CA GLY A 99 2.07 -8.47 -10.53
C GLY A 99 2.14 -7.66 -11.82
N ARG A 100 1.11 -7.72 -12.67
CA ARG A 100 1.04 -6.94 -13.92
C ARG A 100 0.99 -5.44 -13.66
N LYS A 101 0.23 -4.99 -12.66
CA LYS A 101 0.14 -3.56 -12.30
C LYS A 101 1.49 -2.98 -11.87
N LEU A 102 2.38 -3.80 -11.31
CA LEU A 102 3.67 -3.36 -10.77
C LEU A 102 4.82 -3.39 -11.81
N ILE A 103 4.61 -4.03 -12.95
CA ILE A 103 5.59 -4.14 -14.05
C ILE A 103 5.27 -3.16 -15.19
N ALA A 104 4.00 -2.76 -15.35
CA ALA A 104 3.52 -1.82 -16.36
C ALA A 104 3.93 -0.36 -16.03
#